data_AF-A0A4R3QIJ0-F1
#
_entry.id   AF-A0A4R3QIJ0-F1
#
_cell.length_a   1.000
_cell.length_b   1.000
_cell.length_c   1.000
_cell.angle_alpha   90.00
_cell.angle_beta   90.00
_cell.angle_gamma   90.00
#
_symmetry.space_group_name_H-M   'P 1'
#
loop_
_entity.id
_entity.type
_entity.pdbx_description
1 polymer ?
#
loop_
_entity_poly.entity_id
_entity_poly.type
_entity_poly.pdbx_seq_one_letter_code
_entity_poly.pdbx_strand_id
1 'polypeptide(L)' 'MKLGIRQLELLRSVGTTAALVVPCAISRRLCELGLMKAERPDGSFSHVTPSGLRALADAAEEGSIDLFVMPVDKPCGDRG' A
#
# COMPACT_ATOMS: atom_id res chain seq x y z
N MET A 1 6.35 11.95 11.95
CA MET A 1 5.35 10.90 12.28
C MET A 1 5.85 9.59 11.72
N LYS A 2 5.89 8.49 12.49
CA LYS A 2 6.22 7.15 11.95
C LYS A 2 4.92 6.35 11.76
N LEU A 3 4.69 5.87 10.54
CA LEU A 3 3.62 4.92 10.25
C LEU A 3 4.03 3.53 10.80
N GLY A 4 3.07 2.77 11.30
CA GLY A 4 3.29 1.36 11.64
C GLY A 4 3.34 0.48 10.38
N ILE A 5 4.00 -0.67 10.49
CA ILE A 5 4.17 -1.64 9.38
C ILE A 5 2.82 -1.99 8.71
N ARG A 6 1.78 -2.27 9.50
CA ARG A 6 0.43 -2.56 8.97
C ARG A 6 -0.17 -1.44 8.12
N GLN A 7 0.15 -0.18 8.44
CA GLN A 7 -0.34 0.99 7.68
C GLN A 7 0.39 1.11 6.35
N LEU A 8 1.70 0.82 6.35
CA LEU A 8 2.54 0.80 5.15
C LEU A 8 2.14 -0.35 4.21
N GLU A 9 1.87 -1.54 4.74
CA GLU A 9 1.37 -2.69 3.96
C GLU A 9 0.01 -2.41 3.32
N LEU A 10 -0.90 -1.76 4.06
CA LEU A 10 -2.18 -1.35 3.53
C LEU A 10 -1.99 -0.34 2.38
N LEU A 11 -1.21 0.72 2.58
CA LEU A 11 -0.90 1.70 1.53
C LEU A 11 -0.34 1.04 0.27
N ARG A 12 0.56 0.07 0.43
CA ARG A 12 1.14 -0.71 -0.67
C ARG A 12 0.06 -1.50 -1.43
N SER A 13 -0.84 -2.18 -0.72
CA SER A 13 -1.95 -2.94 -1.34
C SER A 13 -2.96 -2.07 -2.09
N VAL A 14 -3.22 -0.85 -1.60
CA VAL A 14 -4.13 0.09 -2.28
C VAL A 14 -3.53 0.63 -3.57
N GLY A 15 -2.22 0.90 -3.56
CA GLY A 15 -1.49 1.32 -4.76
C GLY A 15 -1.55 0.28 -5.89
N THR A 16 -1.70 -1.00 -5.56
CA THR A 16 -1.84 -2.10 -6.54
C THR A 16 -3.29 -2.48 -6.84
N THR A 17 -4.23 -2.19 -5.94
CA THR A 17 -5.66 -2.48 -6.09
C THR A 17 -6.53 -1.28 -5.71
N ALA A 18 -6.89 -0.46 -6.69
CA ALA A 18 -7.74 0.71 -6.52
C ALA A 18 -9.23 0.32 -6.38
N ALA A 19 -9.59 -0.39 -5.32
CA ALA A 19 -10.99 -0.56 -4.88
C ALA A 19 -11.01 -1.07 -3.43
N LEU A 20 -10.85 -0.19 -2.45
CA LEU A 20 -11.18 -0.53 -1.07
C LEU A 20 -12.69 -0.38 -0.86
N VAL A 21 -13.38 -1.49 -0.63
CA VAL A 21 -14.84 -1.51 -0.36
C VAL A 21 -15.13 -1.54 1.15
N VAL A 22 -14.15 -1.23 2.01
CA VAL A 22 -14.27 -1.53 3.46
C VAL A 22 -14.00 -0.30 4.34
N PRO A 23 -14.89 0.03 5.30
CA PRO A 23 -14.69 1.09 6.31
C PRO A 23 -13.70 0.65 7.41
N CYS A 24 -12.51 0.23 6.99
CA CYS A 24 -11.40 -0.13 7.86
C CYS A 24 -10.90 1.10 8.64
N ALA A 25 -10.69 0.95 9.96
CA ALA A 25 -10.17 2.03 10.82
C ALA A 25 -8.79 2.53 10.36
N ILE A 26 -7.98 1.64 9.76
CA ILE A 26 -6.66 1.98 9.22
C ILE A 26 -6.82 2.87 7.97
N SER A 27 -7.72 2.53 7.05
CA SER A 27 -7.99 3.34 5.85
C SER A 27 -8.47 4.74 6.20
N ARG A 28 -9.38 4.86 7.19
CA ARG A 28 -9.82 6.17 7.71
C ARG A 28 -8.65 7.00 8.23
N ARG A 29 -7.78 6.39 9.05
CA ARG A 29 -6.59 7.05 9.57
C ARG A 29 -5.62 7.49 8.47
N LEU A 30 -5.47 6.70 7.41
CA LEU A 30 -4.64 7.08 6.26
C LEU A 30 -5.23 8.27 5.48
N CYS A 31 -6.56 8.35 5.39
CA CYS A 31 -7.25 9.52 4.84
C CYS A 31 -7.09 10.76 5.74
N GLU A 32 -7.21 10.62 7.05
CA GLU A 32 -6.98 11.70 8.02
C GLU A 32 -5.54 12.23 7.97
N LEU A 33 -4.57 11.34 7.72
CA LEU A 33 -3.16 11.69 7.52
C LEU A 33 -2.86 12.25 6.12
N GLY A 34 -3.85 12.31 5.22
CA GLY A 34 -3.68 12.81 3.84
C GLY A 34 -2.87 11.89 2.92
N LEU A 35 -2.63 10.64 3.31
CA LEU A 35 -1.86 9.65 2.53
C LEU A 35 -2.74 8.89 1.54
N MET A 36 -4.05 8.89 1.80
CA MET A 36 -5.07 8.37 0.90
C MET A 36 -6.19 9.38 0.73
N LYS A 37 -6.89 9.30 -0.39
CA LYS A 37 -8.07 10.10 -0.66
C LYS A 37 -9.15 9.20 -1.23
N ALA A 38 -10.33 9.21 -0.61
CA ALA A 38 -11.53 8.61 -1.16
C ALA A 38 -12.28 9.65 -1.98
N GLU A 39 -12.76 9.28 -3.17
CA GLU A 39 -13.64 10.16 -3.95
C GLU A 39 -15.03 10.29 -3.32
N ARG A 40 -15.44 9.28 -2.56
CA ARG A 40 -16.74 9.22 -1.91
C ARG A 40 -16.62 8.91 -0.41
N PRO A 41 -17.55 9.40 0.42
CA PRO A 41 -17.54 9.21 1.87
C PRO A 41 -17.78 7.75 2.31
N ASP A 42 -18.27 6.90 1.40
CA ASP A 42 -18.41 5.45 1.61
C ASP A 42 -17.06 4.70 1.52
N GLY A 43 -15.97 5.40 1.18
CA GLY A 43 -14.64 4.83 1.02
C GLY A 43 -14.42 4.15 -0.33
N SER A 44 -15.44 4.13 -1.20
CA SER A 44 -15.32 3.58 -2.55
C SER A 44 -14.37 4.44 -3.40
N PHE A 45 -13.62 3.77 -4.27
CA PHE A 45 -12.68 4.41 -5.19
C PHE A 45 -11.67 5.33 -4.47
N SER A 46 -10.92 4.76 -3.53
CA SER A 46 -9.80 5.43 -2.88
C SER A 46 -8.51 5.31 -3.69
N HIS A 47 -7.78 6.40 -3.83
CA HIS A 47 -6.45 6.42 -4.41
C HIS A 47 -5.41 6.91 -3.40
N VAL A 48 -4.16 6.47 -3.58
CA VAL A 48 -3.02 6.93 -2.79
C VAL A 48 -2.64 8.33 -3.27
N THR A 49 -2.42 9.26 -2.35
CA THR A 49 -2.00 10.62 -2.71
C THR A 49 -0.51 10.66 -3.06
N PRO A 50 -0.01 11.72 -3.71
CA PRO A 50 1.44 11.88 -3.93
C PRO A 50 2.25 11.79 -2.63
N SER A 51 1.71 12.30 -1.52
CA SER A 51 2.30 12.20 -0.19
C SER A 51 2.33 10.76 0.32
N GLY A 52 1.27 9.97 0.06
CA GLY A 52 1.23 8.54 0.36
C GLY A 52 2.25 7.72 -0.43
N LEU A 53 2.42 8.03 -1.72
CA LEU A 53 3.43 7.38 -2.56
C LEU A 53 4.85 7.71 -2.09
N ARG A 54 5.09 8.95 -1.65
CA ARG A 54 6.39 9.33 -1.09
C ARG A 54 6.67 8.61 0.23
N ALA A 55 5.68 8.53 1.12
CA ALA A 55 5.82 7.78 2.37
C ALA A 55 6.11 6.28 2.14
N LEU A 56 5.56 5.70 1.06
CA LEU A 56 5.87 4.34 0.64
C LEU A 56 7.30 4.20 0.12
N ALA A 57 7.78 5.15 -0.69
CA ALA A 57 9.16 5.17 -1.17
C ALA A 57 10.16 5.31 -0.01
N ASP A 58 9.93 6.26 0.89
CA ASP A 58 10.79 6.48 2.07
C ASP A 58 10.85 5.21 2.95
N ALA A 59 9.71 4.55 3.17
CA ALA A 59 9.66 3.33 3.97
C ALA A 59 10.35 2.14 3.30
N ALA A 60 10.38 2.10 1.97
CA ALA A 60 11.10 1.08 1.23
C ALA A 60 12.62 1.32 1.25
N GLU A 61 13.05 2.58 1.14
CA GLU A 61 14.44 2.97 1.29
C GLU A 61 14.97 2.68 2.72
N GLU A 62 14.14 2.86 3.76
CA GLU A 62 14.48 2.47 5.14
C GLU A 62 14.47 0.94 5.35
N GLY A 63 14.05 0.14 4.36
CA GLY A 63 13.93 -1.32 4.47
C GLY A 63 12.81 -1.77 5.41
N SER A 64 11.84 -0.89 5.69
CA SER A 64 10.68 -1.22 6.54
C SER A 64 9.62 -2.03 5.80
N ILE A 65 9.56 -1.91 4.47
CA ILE A 65 8.69 -2.69 3.59
C ILE A 65 9.38 -2.99 2.25
N ASP A 66 9.08 -4.13 1.65
CA ASP A 66 9.43 -4.39 0.25
C ASP A 66 8.33 -3.82 -0.66
N LEU A 67 8.66 -2.98 -1.65
CA LEU A 67 7.68 -2.52 -2.64
C LEU A 67 7.44 -3.56 -3.73
N PHE A 68 8.52 -4.19 -4.19
CA PHE A 68 8.51 -5.18 -5.25
C PHE A 68 8.98 -6.50 -4.67
N VAL A 69 8.09 -7.49 -4.66
CA VAL A 69 8.51 -8.88 -4.50
C VAL A 69 8.89 -9.34 -5.90
N MET A 70 10.19 -9.43 -6.18
CA MET A 70 10.65 -10.04 -7.41
C MET A 70 10.14 -11.49 -7.40
N PRO A 71 9.38 -11.95 -8.41
CA PRO A 71 8.94 -13.34 -8.44
C PRO A 71 10.20 -14.19 -8.40
N VAL A 72 10.32 -15.01 -7.34
CA VAL A 72 11.45 -15.92 -7.21
C VAL A 72 11.37 -16.85 -8.41
N ASP A 73 12.39 -16.85 -9.27
CA ASP A 73 12.50 -17.77 -10.39
C ASP A 73 12.29 -19.18 -9.84
N LYS A 74 11.12 -19.74 -10.14
CA LYS A 74 10.87 -21.15 -9.85
C LYS A 74 11.81 -21.88 -10.82
N PRO A 75 12.78 -22.67 -10.35
CA PRO A 75 13.64 -23.42 -11.27
C PRO A 75 12.71 -24.24 -12.16
N CYS A 76 12.73 -23.92 -13.46
CA CYS A 76 12.05 -24.70 -14.47
C CYS A 76 12.69 -26.08 -14.39
N GLY A 77 11.98 -27.02 -13.77
CA GLY A 77 12.50 -28.34 -13.47
C GLY A 77 13.07 -28.98 -14.73
N ASP A 78 14.31 -29.44 -14.61
CA ASP A 78 14.92 -30.42 -15.49
C ASP A 78 13.88 -31.51 -15.80
N ARG A 79 13.40 -31.53 -17.05
CA ARG A 79 12.83 -32.74 -17.62
C ARG A 79 14.01 -33.53 -18.17
N GLY A 80 14.52 -34.43 -17.33
CA GLY A 80 15.31 -35.57 -17.77
C GLY A 80 14.51 -36.53 -18.64
#